data_AF-A0A523BC87-F1
#
_entry.id   AF-A0A523BC87-F1
#
_cell.length_a   1.000
_cell.length_b   1.000
_cell.length_c   1.000
_cell.angle_alpha   90.00
_cell.angle_beta   90.00
_cell.angle_gamma   90.00
#
_symmetry.space_group_name_H-M   'P 1'
#
loop_
_entity.id
_entity.type
_entity.pdbx_description
1 polymer ?
#
loop_
_entity_poly.entity_id
_entity_poly.type
_entity_poly.pdbx_seq_one_letter_code
_entity_poly.pdbx_strand_id
1 'polypeptide(L)' 'LDGETGFLVSNISEAAEKILFLIKNPQIRRAMGIKAKEHVRKNFLVTRHLRDYLGLLKELEG' A
#
# COMPACT_ATOMS: atom_id res chain seq x y z
N LEU A 1 5.20 -1.66 0.43
CA LEU A 1 6.38 -2.08 1.21
C LEU A 1 6.27 -3.57 1.51
N ASP A 2 7.22 -4.34 1.00
CA ASP A 2 7.28 -5.78 1.22
C ASP A 2 7.45 -6.09 2.72
N GLY A 3 6.78 -7.13 3.21
CA GLY A 3 6.73 -7.53 4.62
C GLY A 3 5.96 -6.59 5.55
N GLU A 4 5.72 -5.33 5.17
CA GLU A 4 5.07 -4.33 6.04
C GLU A 4 3.61 -4.05 5.72
N THR A 5 3.29 -3.96 4.42
CA THR A 5 1.93 -3.61 3.92
C THR A 5 1.31 -4.74 3.13
N GLY A 6 2.07 -5.80 2.88
CA GLY A 6 1.75 -6.93 2.03
C GLY A 6 3.01 -7.76 1.80
N PHE A 7 2.93 -8.70 0.87
CA PHE A 7 4.08 -9.46 0.39
C PHE A 7 4.21 -9.30 -1.12
N LEU A 8 5.44 -9.12 -1.59
CA LEU A 8 5.80 -9.31 -2.99
C LEU A 8 6.24 -10.76 -3.17
N VAL A 9 5.70 -11.43 -4.17
CA VAL A 9 5.97 -12.85 -4.46
C VAL A 9 6.27 -13.01 -5.95
N SER A 10 7.13 -13.97 -6.27
CA SER A 10 7.64 -14.18 -7.64
C SER A 10 7.01 -15.40 -8.33
N ASN A 11 6.29 -16.24 -7.61
CA ASN A 11 5.65 -17.44 -8.14
C ASN A 11 4.45 -17.90 -7.29
N ILE A 12 3.73 -18.89 -7.81
CA ILE A 12 2.51 -19.42 -7.20
C ILE A 12 2.80 -20.10 -5.85
N SER A 13 3.93 -20.79 -5.71
CA SER A 13 4.30 -21.48 -4.47
C SER A 13 4.53 -20.48 -3.33
N GLU A 14 5.26 -19.40 -3.59
CA GLU A 14 5.45 -18.30 -2.63
C GLU A 14 4.11 -17.64 -2.28
N ALA A 15 3.24 -17.39 -3.27
CA ALA A 15 1.92 -16.84 -3.01
C ALA A 15 1.10 -17.74 -2.06
N ALA A 16 1.09 -19.05 -2.31
CA ALA A 16 0.41 -20.02 -1.46
C ALA A 16 0.97 -20.03 -0.03
N GLU A 17 2.29 -19.97 0.13
CA GLU A 17 2.95 -19.87 1.43
C GLU A 17 2.53 -18.60 2.19
N LYS A 18 2.57 -17.43 1.53
CA LYS A 18 2.19 -16.15 2.17
C LYS A 18 0.71 -16.07 2.50
N ILE A 19 -0.17 -16.65 1.68
CA ILE A 19 -1.60 -16.78 2.00
C ILE A 19 -1.79 -17.62 3.26
N LEU A 20 -1.16 -18.80 3.33
CA LEU A 20 -1.26 -19.67 4.49
C LEU A 20 -0.70 -19.01 5.76
N PHE A 21 0.44 -18.32 5.64
CA PHE A 21 1.02 -17.52 6.72
C PHE A 21 0.04 -16.47 7.23
N LEU A 22 -0.59 -15.69 6.34
CA LEU A 22 -1.54 -14.65 6.73
C LEU A 22 -2.79 -15.22 7.37
N ILE A 23 -3.30 -16.37 6.91
CA ILE A 23 -4.44 -17.07 7.52
C ILE A 23 -4.09 -17.49 8.95
N LYS A 24 -2.94 -18.14 9.15
CA LYS A 24 -2.47 -18.64 10.45
C LYS A 24 -2.11 -17.53 11.44
N ASN A 25 -1.76 -16.33 10.97
CA ASN A 25 -1.29 -15.22 11.81
C ASN A 25 -2.22 -13.99 11.73
N PRO A 26 -3.42 -14.04 12.36
CA PRO A 26 -4.42 -12.98 12.25
C PRO A 26 -3.97 -11.62 12.81
N GLN A 27 -3.12 -11.61 13.85
CA GLN A 27 -2.60 -10.36 14.41
C GLN A 27 -1.65 -9.66 13.44
N ILE A 28 -0.75 -10.42 12.80
CA ILE A 28 0.17 -9.91 11.77
C ILE A 28 -0.64 -9.37 10.58
N ARG A 29 -1.60 -10.15 10.09
CA ARG A 29 -2.50 -9.73 9.00
C ARG A 29 -3.22 -8.40 9.32
N ARG A 30 -3.73 -8.24 10.55
CA ARG A 30 -4.40 -7.00 10.97
C ARG A 30 -3.43 -5.82 11.05
N ALA A 31 -2.25 -6.00 11.65
CA ALA A 31 -1.23 -4.96 11.74
C ALA A 31 -0.77 -4.50 10.34
N MET A 32 -0.53 -5.44 9.44
CA MET A 32 -0.18 -5.18 8.04
C MET A 32 -1.27 -4.39 7.33
N GLY A 33 -2.55 -4.74 7.53
CA GLY A 33 -3.68 -3.99 6.96
C GLY A 33 -3.79 -2.55 7.46
N ILE A 34 -3.51 -2.29 8.74
CA ILE A 34 -3.48 -0.93 9.31
C ILE A 34 -2.36 -0.12 8.66
N LYS A 35 -1.14 -0.69 8.55
CA LYS A 35 -0.02 -0.04 7.87
C LYS A 35 -0.32 0.25 6.40
N ALA A 36 -0.94 -0.71 5.69
CA ALA A 36 -1.32 -0.54 4.29
C ALA A 36 -2.34 0.60 4.11
N LYS A 37 -3.35 0.68 4.98
CA LYS A 37 -4.34 1.77 4.96
C LYS A 37 -3.67 3.13 5.17
N GLU A 38 -2.78 3.25 6.15
CA GLU A 38 -2.05 4.50 6.40
C GLU A 38 -1.10 4.86 5.25
N HIS A 39 -0.48 3.88 4.60
CA HIS A 39 0.34 4.09 3.42
C HIS A 39 -0.48 4.68 2.26
N VAL A 40 -1.67 4.14 1.98
CA VAL A 40 -2.59 4.68 0.97
C VAL A 40 -3.06 6.08 1.34
N ARG A 41 -3.45 6.29 2.60
CA ARG A 41 -3.92 7.60 3.08
C ARG A 41 -2.90 8.72 2.86
N LYS A 42 -1.61 8.42 3.03
CA LYS A 42 -0.52 9.40 2.86
C LYS A 42 -0.11 9.63 1.41
N ASN A 43 -0.24 8.63 0.53
CA ASN A 43 0.42 8.64 -0.77
C ASN A 43 -0.50 8.49 -1.99
N PHE A 44 -1.71 7.96 -1.85
CA PHE A 44 -2.51 7.53 -3.01
C PHE A 44 -3.98 7.97 -2.97
N LEU A 45 -4.35 8.87 -2.05
CA LEU A 45 -5.70 9.44 -2.06
C LEU A 45 -5.91 10.40 -3.23
N VAL A 46 -7.12 10.38 -3.80
CA VAL A 46 -7.54 11.31 -4.86
C VAL A 46 -7.40 12.77 -4.43
N THR A 47 -7.61 13.09 -3.14
CA THR A 47 -7.45 14.44 -2.61
C THR A 47 -6.00 14.92 -2.56
N ARG A 48 -5.05 13.99 -2.32
CA ARG A 48 -3.62 14.28 -2.48
C ARG A 48 -3.31 14.51 -3.96
N HIS A 49 -3.78 13.60 -4.81
CA HIS A 49 -3.52 13.66 -6.25
C HIS A 49 -4.02 14.96 -6.90
N LEU A 50 -5.23 15.42 -6.53
CA LEU A 50 -5.77 16.70 -6.97
C LEU A 50 -4.88 17.87 -6.53
N ARG A 51 -4.42 17.88 -5.28
CA ARG A 51 -3.53 18.92 -4.77
C ARG A 51 -2.22 18.98 -5.55
N ASP A 52 -1.63 17.83 -5.85
CA ASP A 52 -0.40 17.74 -6.63
C ASP A 52 -0.61 18.28 -8.04
N TYR A 53 -1.74 17.96 -8.69
CA TYR A 53 -2.10 18.51 -9.99
C TYR A 53 -2.31 20.03 -9.97
N LEU A 54 -2.99 20.57 -8.95
CA LEU A 54 -3.16 22.02 -8.81
C LEU A 54 -1.81 22.73 -8.60
N GLY A 55 -0.88 22.11 -7.87
CA GLY A 55 0.49 22.60 -7.72
C GLY A 55 1.24 22.63 -9.05
N LEU A 56 1.22 21.52 -9.79
CA LEU A 56 1.84 21.42 -11.12
C LEU A 56 1.28 22.46 -12.10
N LEU A 57 -0.05 22.61 -12.16
CA LEU A 57 -0.68 23.59 -13.06
C LEU A 57 -0.24 25.03 -12.72
N LYS A 58 -0.14 25.35 -11.43
CA LYS A 58 0.38 26.65 -10.97
C LYS A 58 1.85 26.87 -11.34
N GLU A 59 2.68 25.83 -11.27
CA GLU A 59 4.08 25.89 -11.68
C GLU A 59 4.25 26.09 -13.20
N LEU A 60 3.34 25.53 -14.00
CA LEU A 60 3.35 25.65 -15.46
C LEU A 60 2.70 26.93 -15.99
N GLU A 61 1.86 27.60 -15.20
CA GLU A 61 1.27 28.91 -15.53
C GLU A 61 2.27 30.07 -15.34
N GLY A 62 3.31 29.86 -14.52
CA GLY A 62 4.42 30.81 -14.31
C GLY A 62 5.61 30.59 -15.24
#